data_AF-U7PQS4-F1
#
_entry.id   AF-U7PQS4-F1
#
_cell.length_a   1.000
_cell.length_b   1.000
_cell.length_c   1.000
_cell.angle_alpha   90.00
_cell.angle_beta   90.00
_cell.angle_gamma   90.00
#
_symmetry.space_group_name_H-M   'P 1'
#
loop_
_entity.id
_entity.type
_entity.pdbx_description
1 polymer ?
#
loop_
_entity_poly.entity_id
_entity_poly.type
_entity_poly.pdbx_seq_one_letter_code
_entity_poly.pdbx_strand_id
1 'polypeptide(L)'
;MLANIAASRTVNIVLRTLQVVFAIAVLGTDGYAIHAFRGHTVHDHFAFGDFTDYVGVPSAWGFLLFCAAWAVLGVVVLVVAAVYFAHHRIVGYVLVAVEAVALLSWLAGFVAVAVNIGTNACPLSQSHGCGSITAAAVFGGLEWLLFAATTAMTVKLVFAAPSWSNRNSSDKSTPTV
;
A
#
# COMPACT_ATOMS: atom_id res chain seq x y z
N MET A 1 -16.74 -25.91 -7.34
CA MET A 1 -16.24 -25.25 -6.10
C MET A 1 -14.72 -25.17 -6.07
N LEU A 2 -13.97 -26.29 -6.24
CA LEU A 2 -12.50 -26.30 -6.29
C LEU A 2 -11.92 -25.36 -7.36
N ALA A 3 -12.49 -25.33 -8.57
CA ALA A 3 -12.06 -24.39 -9.62
C ALA A 3 -12.15 -22.92 -9.19
N ASN A 4 -13.18 -22.55 -8.42
CA ASN A 4 -13.35 -21.19 -7.90
C ASN A 4 -12.32 -20.85 -6.82
N ILE A 5 -11.95 -21.83 -5.98
CA ILE A 5 -10.92 -21.69 -4.95
C ILE A 5 -9.53 -21.59 -5.61
N ALA A 6 -9.27 -22.41 -6.62
CA ALA A 6 -8.04 -22.35 -7.40
C ALA A 6 -7.91 -21.01 -8.11
N ALA A 7 -8.98 -20.55 -8.77
CA ALA A 7 -9.01 -19.24 -9.43
C ALA A 7 -8.79 -18.10 -8.44
N SER A 8 -9.45 -18.11 -7.28
CA SER A 8 -9.25 -17.05 -6.26
C SER A 8 -7.86 -17.07 -5.66
N ARG A 9 -7.27 -18.26 -5.44
CA ARG A 9 -5.89 -18.39 -4.98
C ARG A 9 -4.91 -17.84 -6.01
N THR A 10 -5.08 -18.18 -7.29
CA THR A 10 -4.25 -17.66 -8.37
C THR A 10 -4.34 -16.13 -8.46
N VAL A 11 -5.55 -15.57 -8.40
CA VAL A 11 -5.76 -14.11 -8.41
C VAL A 11 -5.05 -13.44 -7.23
N ASN A 12 -5.17 -14.00 -6.01
CA ASN A 12 -4.49 -13.43 -4.83
C ASN A 12 -2.96 -13.45 -5.02
N ILE A 13 -2.38 -14.58 -5.45
CA ILE A 13 -0.93 -14.68 -5.70
C ILE A 13 -0.46 -13.67 -6.74
N VAL A 14 -1.22 -13.48 -7.83
CA VAL A 14 -0.90 -12.49 -8.87
C VAL A 14 -0.93 -11.07 -8.28
N LEU A 15 -1.96 -10.72 -7.51
CA LEU A 15 -2.05 -9.41 -6.85
C LEU A 15 -0.87 -9.18 -5.90
N ARG A 16 -0.49 -10.17 -5.09
CA ARG A 16 0.67 -10.08 -4.19
C ARG A 16 1.99 -9.91 -4.93
N THR A 17 2.12 -10.61 -6.05
CA THR A 17 3.32 -10.49 -6.90
C THR A 17 3.43 -9.08 -7.48
N LEU A 18 2.31 -8.54 -7.98
CA LEU A 18 2.27 -7.17 -8.49
C LEU A 18 2.57 -6.14 -7.38
N GLN A 19 2.05 -6.35 -6.17
CA GLN A 19 2.33 -5.50 -5.01
C GLN A 19 3.83 -5.40 -4.72
N VAL A 20 4.52 -6.55 -4.69
CA VAL A 20 5.98 -6.58 -4.48
C VAL A 20 6.72 -5.90 -5.63
N VAL A 21 6.32 -6.13 -6.88
CA VAL A 21 6.98 -5.53 -8.05
C VAL A 21 6.85 -4.01 -8.05
N PHE A 22 5.66 -3.48 -7.79
CA PHE A 22 5.43 -2.04 -7.73
C PHE A 22 6.08 -1.41 -6.50
N ALA A 23 6.07 -2.07 -5.33
CA ALA A 23 6.84 -1.63 -4.18
C ALA A 23 8.36 -1.53 -4.48
N ILE A 24 8.94 -2.51 -5.20
CA ILE A 24 10.33 -2.44 -5.65
C ILE A 24 10.55 -1.28 -6.64
N ALA A 25 9.61 -1.06 -7.57
CA ALA A 25 9.68 0.08 -8.49
C ALA A 25 9.67 1.42 -7.74
N VAL A 26 8.84 1.56 -6.70
CA VAL A 26 8.80 2.74 -5.83
C VAL A 26 10.11 2.87 -5.04
N LEU A 27 10.63 1.80 -4.44
CA LEU A 27 11.94 1.82 -3.74
C LEU A 27 13.06 2.35 -4.64
N GLY A 28 13.10 1.90 -5.90
CA GLY A 28 14.10 2.34 -6.86
C GLY A 28 13.92 3.79 -7.30
N THR A 29 12.70 4.17 -7.71
CA THR A 29 12.41 5.49 -8.28
C THR A 29 12.44 6.59 -7.22
N ASP A 30 11.86 6.35 -6.05
CA ASP A 30 11.86 7.28 -4.92
C ASP A 30 13.24 7.36 -4.27
N GLY A 31 13.89 6.20 -4.05
CA GLY A 31 15.26 6.15 -3.55
C GLY A 31 16.25 6.89 -4.44
N TYR A 32 16.12 6.76 -5.77
CA TYR A 32 16.90 7.55 -6.72
C TYR A 32 16.59 9.05 -6.62
N ALA A 33 15.32 9.44 -6.52
CA ALA A 33 14.93 10.84 -6.38
C ALA A 33 15.50 11.48 -5.10
N ILE A 34 15.42 10.77 -3.98
CA ILE A 34 16.01 11.17 -2.69
C ILE A 34 17.52 11.32 -2.80
N HIS A 35 18.20 10.35 -3.42
CA HIS A 35 19.65 10.42 -3.64
C HIS A 35 20.04 11.56 -4.59
N ALA A 36 19.26 11.82 -5.63
CA ALA A 36 19.52 12.86 -6.61
C ALA A 36 19.27 14.27 -6.05
N PHE A 37 18.26 14.44 -5.19
CA PHE A 37 17.91 15.73 -4.61
C PHE A 37 19.05 16.32 -3.79
N ARG A 38 19.79 15.47 -3.04
CA ARG A 38 20.91 15.83 -2.15
C ARG A 38 20.64 17.13 -1.40
N GLY A 39 20.14 17.03 -0.16
CA GLY A 39 19.78 18.21 0.63
C GLY A 39 20.85 19.31 0.54
N HIS A 40 20.41 20.52 0.19
CA HIS A 40 21.26 21.62 -0.25
C HIS A 40 20.94 22.89 0.54
N THR A 41 21.92 23.77 0.65
CA THR A 41 21.73 25.08 1.27
C THR A 41 21.16 26.08 0.27
N VAL A 42 20.08 26.75 0.64
CA VAL A 42 19.48 27.84 -0.13
C VAL A 42 19.80 29.15 0.58
N HIS A 43 20.28 30.13 -0.16
CA HIS A 43 20.46 31.49 0.34
C HIS A 43 19.25 32.32 -0.07
N ASP A 44 18.46 32.71 0.92
CA ASP A 44 17.31 33.56 0.71
C ASP A 44 17.63 34.99 1.13
N HIS A 45 17.42 35.91 0.20
CA HIS A 45 17.63 37.35 0.39
C HIS A 45 16.32 38.01 0.80
N PHE A 46 16.28 38.59 2.00
CA PHE A 46 15.15 39.38 2.48
C PHE A 46 15.55 40.85 2.62
N ALA A 47 14.57 41.75 2.58
CA ALA A 47 14.80 43.19 2.67
C ALA A 47 15.53 43.63 3.97
N PHE A 48 15.50 42.81 5.03
CA PHE A 48 16.10 43.08 6.34
C PHE A 48 17.36 42.24 6.63
N GLY A 49 17.84 41.45 5.67
CA GLY A 49 19.03 40.63 5.82
C GLY A 49 18.93 39.30 5.07
N ASP A 50 20.08 38.64 4.96
CA ASP A 50 20.20 37.37 4.26
C ASP A 50 20.31 36.24 5.28
N PHE A 51 19.71 35.09 4.99
CA PHE A 51 19.97 33.87 5.75
C PHE A 51 20.20 32.68 4.83
N THR A 52 20.87 31.67 5.39
CA THR A 52 21.12 30.40 4.72
C THR A 52 20.24 29.34 5.37
N ASP A 53 19.32 28.76 4.61
CA ASP A 53 18.53 27.62 5.06
C ASP A 53 19.07 26.32 4.48
N TYR A 54 18.89 25.22 5.20
CA TYR A 54 19.20 23.89 4.69
C TYR A 54 17.92 23.19 4.26
N VAL A 55 17.73 23.06 2.95
CA VAL A 55 16.58 22.34 2.39
C VAL A 55 16.94 20.86 2.31
N GLY A 56 16.44 20.10 3.28
CA GLY A 56 16.51 18.64 3.29
C GLY A 56 15.59 17.99 2.27
N VAL A 57 15.73 16.68 2.12
CA VAL A 57 14.82 15.87 1.30
C VAL A 57 13.39 15.95 1.87
N PRO A 58 12.34 16.13 1.06
CA PRO A 58 10.97 16.16 1.54
C PRO A 58 10.60 14.89 2.32
N SER A 59 9.99 15.07 3.50
CA SER A 59 9.58 13.96 4.37
C SER A 59 8.55 13.02 3.72
N ALA A 60 7.74 13.55 2.79
CA ALA A 60 6.80 12.77 1.99
C ALA A 60 7.49 11.68 1.15
N TRP A 61 8.66 12.00 0.59
CA TRP A 61 9.45 11.04 -0.21
C TRP A 61 9.98 9.95 0.73
N GLY A 62 10.56 10.33 1.87
CA GLY A 62 10.98 9.36 2.88
C GLY A 62 9.83 8.46 3.39
N PHE A 63 8.62 8.99 3.55
CA PHE A 63 7.46 8.21 3.96
C PHE A 63 7.00 7.22 2.88
N LEU A 64 6.99 7.61 1.60
CA LEU A 64 6.66 6.69 0.50
C LEU A 64 7.70 5.55 0.39
N LEU A 65 8.99 5.86 0.55
CA LEU A 65 10.06 4.86 0.63
C LEU A 65 9.86 3.89 1.81
N PHE A 66 9.46 4.41 2.98
CA PHE A 66 9.10 3.58 4.14
C PHE A 66 7.91 2.67 3.82
N CYS A 67 6.84 3.20 3.20
CA CYS A 67 5.68 2.41 2.77
C CYS A 67 6.10 1.28 1.82
N ALA A 68 7.01 1.55 0.90
CA ALA A 68 7.52 0.56 -0.04
C ALA A 68 8.33 -0.56 0.66
N ALA A 69 9.23 -0.20 1.58
CA ALA A 69 9.96 -1.17 2.39
C ALA A 69 9.02 -2.01 3.28
N TRP A 70 8.04 -1.35 3.91
CA TRP A 70 7.02 -1.99 4.75
C TRP A 70 6.13 -2.94 3.93
N ALA A 71 5.78 -2.59 2.69
CA ALA A 71 4.96 -3.43 1.82
C ALA A 71 5.68 -4.74 1.46
N VAL A 72 6.97 -4.68 1.13
CA VAL A 72 7.77 -5.88 0.83
C VAL A 72 7.79 -6.83 2.04
N LEU A 73 8.06 -6.30 3.23
CA LEU A 73 8.05 -7.09 4.46
C LEU A 73 6.65 -7.61 4.80
N GLY A 74 5.64 -6.75 4.69
CA GLY A 74 4.25 -7.05 4.96
C GLY A 74 3.74 -8.19 4.08
N VAL A 75 3.89 -8.11 2.76
CA VAL A 75 3.45 -9.17 1.83
C VAL A 75 4.13 -10.50 2.15
N VAL A 76 5.44 -10.51 2.44
CA VAL A 76 6.15 -11.73 2.82
C VAL A 76 5.56 -12.34 4.10
N VAL A 77 5.37 -11.53 5.15
CA VAL A 77 4.80 -12.00 6.42
C VAL A 77 3.37 -12.50 6.23
N LEU A 78 2.55 -11.83 5.42
CA LEU A 78 1.17 -12.22 5.17
C LEU A 78 1.06 -13.51 4.37
N VAL A 79 1.91 -13.72 3.36
CA VAL A 79 1.97 -14.97 2.60
C VAL A 79 2.38 -16.12 3.51
N VAL A 80 3.40 -15.92 4.35
CA VAL A 80 3.84 -16.90 5.35
C VAL A 80 2.70 -17.19 6.34
N ALA A 81 2.08 -16.16 6.91
CA ALA A 81 1.00 -16.34 7.89
C ALA A 81 -0.21 -17.07 7.30
N ALA A 82 -0.59 -16.77 6.06
CA ALA A 82 -1.69 -17.44 5.37
C ALA A 82 -1.41 -18.93 5.10
N VAL A 83 -0.15 -19.30 4.88
CA VAL A 83 0.25 -20.71 4.66
C VAL A 83 0.25 -21.49 5.98
N TYR A 84 0.77 -20.91 7.07
CA TYR A 84 0.96 -21.64 8.32
C TYR A 84 -0.24 -21.58 9.29
N PHE A 85 -1.03 -20.51 9.30
CA PHE A 85 -2.02 -20.26 10.37
C PHE A 85 -3.48 -20.16 9.89
N ALA A 86 -3.82 -20.78 8.75
CA ALA A 86 -5.12 -20.65 8.07
C ALA A 86 -6.38 -20.95 8.93
N HIS A 87 -6.25 -21.61 10.08
CA HIS A 87 -7.41 -22.13 10.84
C HIS A 87 -7.95 -21.20 11.94
N HIS A 88 -7.28 -20.10 12.28
CA HIS A 88 -7.73 -19.22 13.37
C HIS A 88 -8.43 -17.96 12.87
N ARG A 89 -9.69 -17.72 13.29
CA ARG A 89 -10.44 -16.48 13.00
C ARG A 89 -9.67 -15.21 13.34
N ILE A 90 -8.88 -15.23 14.41
CA ILE A 90 -8.04 -14.10 14.85
C ILE A 90 -7.05 -13.71 13.75
N VAL A 91 -6.47 -14.68 13.05
CA VAL A 91 -5.54 -14.45 11.93
C VAL A 91 -6.25 -13.71 10.79
N GLY A 92 -7.53 -14.02 10.55
CA GLY A 92 -8.35 -13.29 9.58
C GLY A 92 -8.50 -11.80 9.91
N TYR A 93 -8.79 -11.46 11.17
CA TYR A 93 -8.90 -10.06 11.59
C TYR A 93 -7.57 -9.32 11.55
N VAL A 94 -6.48 -9.96 11.99
CA VAL A 94 -5.13 -9.40 11.90
C VAL A 94 -4.74 -9.14 10.45
N LEU A 95 -5.05 -10.07 9.54
CA LEU A 95 -4.80 -9.93 8.11
C LEU A 95 -5.54 -8.71 7.55
N VAL A 96 -6.83 -8.54 7.87
CA VAL A 96 -7.60 -7.35 7.45
C VAL A 96 -6.98 -6.07 8.00
N ALA A 97 -6.54 -6.06 9.26
CA ALA A 97 -5.93 -4.88 9.86
C ALA A 97 -4.61 -4.49 9.17
N VAL A 98 -3.72 -5.46 8.92
CA VAL A 98 -2.45 -5.21 8.22
C VAL A 98 -2.68 -4.70 6.79
N GLU A 99 -3.63 -5.31 6.06
CA GLU A 99 -4.05 -4.84 4.73
C GLU A 99 -4.59 -3.40 4.77
N ALA A 100 -5.44 -3.09 5.75
CA ALA A 100 -6.01 -1.76 5.90
C ALA A 100 -4.95 -0.71 6.24
N VAL A 101 -3.97 -1.04 7.10
CA VAL A 101 -2.84 -0.15 7.39
C VAL A 101 -2.03 0.10 6.12
N ALA A 102 -1.74 -0.94 5.34
CA ALA A 102 -1.02 -0.79 4.07
C ALA A 102 -1.82 0.05 3.06
N LEU A 103 -3.12 -0.21 2.90
CA LEU A 103 -4.02 0.58 2.07
C LEU A 103 -3.97 2.07 2.43
N LEU A 104 -4.08 2.39 3.71
CA LEU A 104 -4.08 3.78 4.16
C LEU A 104 -2.69 4.43 4.08
N SER A 105 -1.62 3.68 4.36
CA SER A 105 -0.25 4.19 4.26
C SER A 105 0.14 4.51 2.82
N TRP A 106 -0.27 3.66 1.86
CA TRP A 106 -0.05 3.92 0.44
C TRP A 106 -0.87 5.11 -0.05
N LEU A 107 -2.13 5.25 0.38
CA LEU A 107 -2.95 6.44 0.09
C LEU A 107 -2.26 7.72 0.56
N ALA A 108 -1.83 7.74 1.82
CA ALA A 108 -1.14 8.87 2.40
C ALA A 108 0.19 9.16 1.68
N GLY A 109 0.95 8.11 1.35
CA GLY A 109 2.26 8.23 0.71
C GLY A 109 2.19 8.80 -0.69
N PHE A 110 1.35 8.21 -1.56
CA PHE A 110 1.27 8.68 -2.95
C PHE A 110 0.70 10.10 -3.02
N VAL A 111 -0.32 10.43 -2.20
CA VAL A 111 -0.91 11.77 -2.17
C VAL A 111 0.12 12.78 -1.66
N ALA A 112 0.85 12.47 -0.59
CA ALA A 112 1.88 13.35 -0.06
C ALA A 112 2.98 13.63 -1.09
N VAL A 113 3.41 12.63 -1.86
CA VAL A 113 4.38 12.84 -2.94
C VAL A 113 3.76 13.63 -4.10
N ALA A 114 2.53 13.32 -4.51
CA ALA A 114 1.85 14.02 -5.60
C ALA A 114 1.68 15.52 -5.32
N VAL A 115 1.35 15.91 -4.08
CA VAL A 115 1.23 17.32 -3.68
C VAL A 115 2.59 18.04 -3.68
N ASN A 116 3.70 17.31 -3.51
CA ASN A 116 5.04 17.89 -3.62
C ASN A 116 5.47 18.14 -5.07
N ILE A 117 4.84 17.49 -6.06
CA ILE A 117 5.13 17.72 -7.48
C ILE A 117 4.60 19.11 -7.86
N GLY A 118 5.48 19.99 -8.32
CA GLY A 118 5.16 21.40 -8.63
C GLY A 118 5.52 22.39 -7.51
N THR A 119 6.03 21.91 -6.37
CA THR A 119 6.60 22.77 -5.31
C THR A 119 8.08 23.05 -5.56
N ASN A 120 8.74 23.81 -4.68
CA ASN A 120 10.17 24.12 -4.76
C ASN A 120 11.08 22.87 -4.86
N ALA A 121 10.64 21.74 -4.29
CA ALA A 121 11.40 20.49 -4.36
C ALA A 121 11.42 19.88 -5.78
N CYS A 122 10.43 20.25 -6.60
CA CYS A 122 10.27 19.77 -7.96
C CYS A 122 9.60 20.83 -8.83
N PRO A 123 10.34 21.88 -9.24
CA PRO A 123 9.79 22.95 -10.05
C PRO A 123 9.45 22.42 -11.45
N LEU A 124 8.27 22.76 -11.97
CA LEU A 124 7.87 22.41 -13.34
C LEU A 124 8.84 22.95 -14.41
N SER A 125 9.61 23.99 -14.08
CA SER A 125 10.63 24.59 -14.96
C SER A 125 11.87 23.72 -15.15
N GLN A 126 12.17 22.80 -14.23
CA GLN A 126 13.19 21.77 -14.42
C GLN A 126 12.57 20.57 -15.12
N SER A 127 12.26 20.77 -16.40
CA SER A 127 11.56 19.84 -17.31
C SER A 127 12.13 18.41 -17.37
N HIS A 128 13.31 18.15 -16.81
CA HIS A 128 13.96 16.83 -16.86
C HIS A 128 14.34 16.24 -15.48
N GLY A 129 14.16 16.97 -14.37
CA GLY A 129 14.65 16.53 -13.06
C GLY A 129 13.73 15.60 -12.28
N CYS A 130 12.42 15.70 -12.49
CA CYS A 130 11.43 15.07 -11.61
C CYS A 130 10.76 13.80 -12.12
N GLY A 131 11.15 13.28 -13.28
CA GLY A 131 10.51 12.08 -13.85
C GLY A 131 10.48 10.90 -12.88
N SER A 132 11.54 10.75 -12.07
CA SER A 132 11.65 9.68 -11.08
C SER A 132 10.61 9.79 -9.95
N ILE A 133 10.42 10.97 -9.38
CA ILE A 133 9.47 11.15 -8.27
C ILE A 133 8.01 11.09 -8.76
N THR A 134 7.75 11.58 -9.98
CA THR A 134 6.45 11.43 -10.63
C THR A 134 6.14 9.95 -10.89
N ALA A 135 7.11 9.17 -11.37
CA ALA A 135 6.97 7.74 -11.53
C ALA A 135 6.68 7.05 -10.18
N ALA A 136 7.39 7.43 -9.11
CA ALA A 136 7.15 6.92 -7.76
C ALA A 136 5.71 7.20 -7.28
N ALA A 137 5.18 8.40 -7.53
CA ALA A 137 3.80 8.74 -7.20
C ALA A 137 2.78 7.90 -7.99
N VAL A 138 3.02 7.68 -9.29
CA VAL A 138 2.16 6.85 -10.15
C VAL A 138 2.16 5.39 -9.67
N PHE A 139 3.34 4.79 -9.48
CA PHE A 139 3.43 3.43 -8.97
C PHE A 139 2.85 3.31 -7.56
N GLY A 140 3.01 4.32 -6.70
CA GLY A 140 2.37 4.36 -5.38
C GLY A 140 0.84 4.41 -5.44
N GLY A 141 0.28 5.13 -6.41
CA GLY A 141 -1.17 5.14 -6.67
C GLY A 141 -1.69 3.79 -7.21
N LEU A 142 -0.93 3.13 -8.09
CA LEU A 142 -1.25 1.78 -8.56
C LEU A 142 -1.16 0.75 -7.43
N GLU A 143 -0.17 0.91 -6.55
CA GLU A 143 0.01 0.06 -5.37
C GLU A 143 -1.14 0.22 -4.37
N TRP A 144 -1.61 1.45 -4.17
CA TRP A 144 -2.82 1.72 -3.40
C TRP A 144 -4.05 0.97 -3.98
N LEU A 145 -4.23 0.96 -5.30
CA LEU A 145 -5.32 0.20 -5.94
C LEU A 145 -5.19 -1.31 -5.73
N LEU A 146 -3.97 -1.85 -5.76
CA LEU A 146 -3.73 -3.26 -5.46
C LEU A 146 -4.10 -3.59 -4.01
N PHE A 147 -3.67 -2.77 -3.05
CA PHE A 147 -4.06 -2.92 -1.64
C PHE A 147 -5.56 -2.75 -1.43
N ALA A 148 -6.24 -1.88 -2.19
CA ALA A 148 -7.68 -1.73 -2.11
C ALA A 148 -8.38 -3.03 -2.55
N ALA A 149 -7.92 -3.63 -3.65
CA ALA A 149 -8.42 -4.90 -4.14
C ALA A 149 -8.17 -6.04 -3.14
N THR A 150 -6.95 -6.19 -2.61
CA THR A 150 -6.62 -7.26 -1.65
C THR A 150 -7.33 -7.08 -0.32
N THR A 151 -7.46 -5.85 0.17
CA THR A 151 -8.24 -5.53 1.38
C THR A 151 -9.70 -5.93 1.19
N ALA A 152 -10.33 -5.53 0.06
CA ALA A 152 -11.72 -5.87 -0.23
C ALA A 152 -11.96 -7.38 -0.31
N MET A 153 -11.04 -8.13 -0.94
CA MET A 153 -11.11 -9.60 -0.99
C MET A 153 -10.97 -10.23 0.40
N THR A 154 -10.04 -9.72 1.21
CA THR A 154 -9.79 -10.23 2.57
C THR A 154 -10.98 -9.95 3.50
N VAL A 155 -11.54 -8.73 3.44
CA VAL A 155 -12.75 -8.35 4.18
C VAL A 155 -13.91 -9.26 3.80
N LYS A 156 -14.17 -9.49 2.50
CA LYS A 156 -15.22 -10.42 2.07
C LYS A 156 -14.98 -11.84 2.59
N LEU A 157 -13.75 -12.34 2.56
CA LEU A 157 -13.43 -13.68 3.07
C LEU A 157 -13.72 -13.81 4.58
N VAL A 158 -13.37 -12.79 5.36
CA VAL A 158 -13.52 -12.80 6.83
C VAL A 158 -14.97 -12.59 7.26
N PHE A 159 -15.70 -11.66 6.62
CA PHE A 159 -17.04 -11.27 7.04
C PHE A 159 -18.18 -11.95 6.28
N ALA A 160 -17.98 -12.42 5.04
CA ALA A 160 -19.01 -13.17 4.28
C ALA A 160 -19.00 -14.68 4.57
N ALA A 161 -18.14 -15.15 5.49
CA ALA A 161 -18.20 -16.51 6.00
C ALA A 161 -19.65 -16.79 6.48
N PRO A 162 -20.35 -17.79 5.93
CA PRO A 162 -21.80 -17.88 6.05
C PRO A 162 -22.25 -17.92 7.51
N SER A 163 -23.14 -17.00 7.89
CA SER A 163 -23.99 -17.19 9.05
C SER A 163 -24.86 -18.43 8.77
N TRP A 164 -24.38 -19.61 9.14
CA TRP A 164 -25.16 -20.85 9.17
C TRP A 164 -26.19 -20.79 10.31
N SER A 165 -26.97 -19.71 10.39
CA SER A 165 -27.97 -19.48 11.42
C SER A 165 -29.36 -19.96 11.03
N ASN A 166 -29.65 -20.25 9.74
CA ASN A 166 -31.03 -20.49 9.30
C ASN A 166 -31.32 -21.89 8.73
N ARG A 167 -30.45 -22.88 8.92
CA ARG A 167 -30.72 -24.25 8.41
C ARG A 167 -31.36 -25.21 9.42
N ASN A 168 -31.56 -24.83 10.68
CA ASN A 168 -32.08 -25.75 11.70
C ASN A 168 -33.55 -25.52 12.10
N SER A 169 -34.26 -24.53 11.54
CA SER A 169 -35.69 -24.34 11.84
C SER A 169 -36.63 -25.19 10.98
N SER A 170 -36.12 -25.93 9.98
CA SER A 170 -36.96 -26.78 9.12
C SER A 170 -36.93 -28.26 9.47
N ASP A 171 -36.23 -28.67 10.54
CA ASP A 171 -36.18 -30.08 10.97
C ASP A 171 -37.12 -30.39 12.15
N LYS A 172 -37.99 -29.44 12.52
CA LYS A 172 -39.13 -29.69 13.42
C LYS A 172 -40.38 -30.02 12.62
N SER A 173 -40.32 -31.08 11.82
CA SER A 173 -41.51 -31.71 11.25
C SER A 173 -41.32 -33.21 11.19
N THR A 174 -41.50 -33.90 12.31
CA THR A 174 -42.06 -35.25 12.26
C THR A 174 -42.96 -35.42 13.48
N PRO A 175 -44.29 -35.35 13.33
CA PRO A 175 -45.21 -35.69 14.40
C PRO A 175 -45.04 -37.17 14.72
N THR A 176 -44.78 -37.46 16.00
CA THR A 176 -44.88 -38.80 16.56
C THR A 176 -46.31 -39.30 16.40
N VAL A 177 -46.46 -40.37 15.63
CA VAL A 177 -47.66 -41.22 15.53
C VAL A 177 -48.06 -41.72 16.91
#